data_AF-A0A3N0WRH6-F1
#
_entry.id   AF-A0A3N0WRH6-F1
#
_cell.length_a   1.000
_cell.length_b   1.000
_cell.length_c   1.000
_cell.angle_alpha   90.00
_cell.angle_beta   90.00
_cell.angle_gamma   90.00
#
_symmetry.space_group_name_H-M   'P 1'
#
loop_
_entity.id
_entity.type
_entity.pdbx_description
1 polymer ?
#
loop_
_entity_poly.entity_id
_entity_poly.type
_entity_poly.pdbx_seq_one_letter_code
_entity_poly.pdbx_strand_id
1 'polypeptide(L)'
;MKKIKIVVCLFLLLLTFGCTNSNIINENSYKGLGVFYYFEIDSGSYYDMIFIPFHFKVNTGNPKDISKQRILQNAKNIIFERGLGFGTFRNEDIFDDVFLNSEPCETKKYCFAYVDFVENNQKEIKKWNYDKKELSIRICIDKDIKIVKYYHTKNAARDLIKINALKIIK
;
A
#
# COMPACT_ATOMS: atom_id res chain seq x y z
N MET A 1 44.66 37.88 43.00
CA MET A 1 44.32 36.55 42.43
C MET A 1 42.81 36.42 42.20
N LYS A 2 42.29 36.71 41.00
CA LYS A 2 40.93 36.32 40.55
C LYS A 2 40.91 36.25 39.02
N LYS A 3 41.57 35.24 38.43
CA LYS A 3 41.53 34.94 36.99
C LYS A 3 41.31 33.45 36.67
N ILE A 4 40.69 32.70 37.58
CA ILE A 4 40.44 31.26 37.39
C ILE A 4 39.00 30.95 37.83
N LYS A 5 38.00 31.43 37.11
CA LYS A 5 36.62 30.92 37.21
C LYS A 5 35.85 30.91 35.89
N ILE A 6 36.34 31.55 34.82
CA ILE A 6 35.61 31.64 33.54
C ILE A 6 35.97 30.47 32.60
N VAL A 7 37.17 29.87 32.74
CA VAL A 7 37.61 28.79 31.83
C VAL A 7 36.85 27.47 32.05
N VAL A 8 36.40 27.19 33.28
CA VAL A 8 35.66 25.95 33.58
C VAL A 8 34.23 26.00 33.04
N CYS A 9 33.58 27.18 33.01
CA CYS A 9 32.27 27.32 32.38
C CYS A 9 32.33 27.20 30.84
N LEU A 10 33.42 27.63 30.20
CA LEU A 10 33.56 27.48 28.75
C LEU A 10 33.83 26.03 28.33
N PHE A 11 34.51 25.24 29.17
CA PHE A 11 34.78 23.83 28.88
C PHE A 11 33.55 22.92 29.05
N LEU A 12 32.59 23.33 29.89
CA LEU A 12 31.33 22.60 30.10
C LEU A 12 30.31 22.80 28.96
N LEU A 13 30.43 23.85 28.15
CA LEU A 13 29.55 24.10 27.00
C LEU A 13 29.88 23.26 25.76
N LEU A 14 31.11 22.75 25.64
CA LEU A 14 31.53 21.91 24.51
C LEU A 14 31.03 20.46 24.58
N LEU A 15 30.49 20.02 25.73
CA LEU A 15 29.99 18.64 25.91
C LEU A 15 28.50 18.44 25.55
N THR A 16 27.81 19.48 25.04
CA THR A 16 26.40 19.35 24.62
C THR A 16 26.20 19.33 23.11
N PHE A 17 27.27 19.45 22.31
CA PHE A 17 27.23 19.18 20.87
C PHE A 17 27.61 17.73 20.56
N GLY A 18 26.87 16.81 21.18
CA GLY A 18 26.62 15.52 20.57
C GLY A 18 25.26 15.62 19.90
N CYS A 19 25.21 16.03 18.64
CA CYS A 19 24.16 15.54 17.75
C CYS A 19 24.40 14.02 17.69
N THR A 20 23.90 13.27 18.66
CA THR A 20 23.67 11.85 18.49
C THR A 20 22.84 11.77 17.24
N ASN A 21 23.41 11.12 16.22
CA ASN A 21 22.76 10.78 14.98
C ASN A 21 21.28 10.68 15.26
N SER A 22 20.49 11.56 14.63
CA SER A 22 19.06 11.30 14.51
C SER A 22 18.97 9.80 14.27
N ASN A 23 18.26 9.07 15.12
CA ASN A 23 17.77 7.79 14.68
C ASN A 23 17.09 8.15 13.36
N ILE A 24 17.79 7.93 12.25
CA ILE A 24 17.16 7.81 10.96
C ILE A 24 16.33 6.59 11.27
N ILE A 25 15.07 6.85 11.61
CA ILE A 25 14.04 5.85 11.47
C ILE A 25 14.19 5.54 9.99
N ASN A 26 14.90 4.46 9.68
CA ASN A 26 14.79 3.82 8.40
C ASN A 26 13.33 3.39 8.38
N GLU A 27 12.45 4.28 7.91
CA GLU A 27 11.04 4.01 7.73
C GLU A 27 10.98 2.83 6.75
N ASN A 28 10.85 1.62 7.28
CA ASN A 28 10.62 0.43 6.47
C ASN A 28 9.16 0.43 6.05
N SER A 29 8.87 1.34 5.13
CA SER A 29 7.63 1.38 4.39
C SER A 29 7.56 0.15 3.48
N TYR A 30 6.49 -0.65 3.59
CA TYR A 30 6.19 -1.61 2.53
C TYR A 30 5.76 -0.80 1.30
N LYS A 31 6.56 -0.93 0.25
CA LYS A 31 6.37 -0.30 -1.05
C LYS A 31 6.04 -1.40 -2.04
N GLY A 32 4.80 -1.42 -2.51
CA GLY A 32 4.30 -2.52 -3.33
C GLY A 32 3.36 -2.06 -4.43
N LEU A 33 3.08 -2.98 -5.34
CA LEU A 33 2.05 -2.80 -6.35
C LEU A 33 0.82 -3.58 -5.92
N GLY A 34 -0.34 -3.07 -6.29
CA GLY A 34 -1.56 -3.83 -6.19
C GLY A 34 -2.63 -3.36 -7.15
N VAL A 35 -3.66 -4.20 -7.24
CA VAL A 35 -4.89 -3.86 -7.93
C VAL A 35 -5.93 -3.53 -6.88
N PHE A 36 -6.51 -2.36 -6.98
CA PHE A 36 -7.75 -2.08 -6.28
C PHE A 36 -8.90 -2.56 -7.14
N TYR A 37 -9.69 -3.44 -6.56
CA TYR A 37 -10.89 -3.98 -7.14
C TYR A 37 -12.07 -3.55 -6.29
N TYR A 38 -13.12 -3.00 -6.90
CA TYR A 38 -14.29 -2.61 -6.14
C TYR A 38 -15.59 -3.04 -6.81
N PHE A 39 -16.62 -3.10 -6.00
CA PHE A 39 -17.98 -3.31 -6.44
C PHE A 39 -18.94 -2.49 -5.58
N GLU A 40 -20.00 -2.04 -6.22
CA GLU A 40 -21.06 -1.26 -5.58
C GLU A 40 -21.89 -2.18 -4.68
N ILE A 41 -22.17 -1.71 -3.46
CA ILE A 41 -22.99 -2.43 -2.48
C ILE A 41 -24.42 -1.88 -2.49
N ASP A 42 -24.55 -0.55 -2.60
CA ASP A 42 -25.83 0.15 -2.55
C ASP A 42 -25.77 1.48 -3.34
N SER A 43 -26.71 1.63 -4.29
CA SER A 43 -27.13 2.85 -4.99
C SER A 43 -26.07 3.96 -5.23
N GLY A 44 -24.85 3.55 -5.59
CA GLY A 44 -23.74 4.43 -5.95
C GLY A 44 -23.11 5.20 -4.79
N SER A 45 -23.39 4.85 -3.53
CA SER A 45 -22.91 5.61 -2.36
C SER A 45 -21.87 4.85 -1.52
N TYR A 46 -21.83 3.53 -1.60
CA TYR A 46 -20.89 2.69 -0.87
C TYR A 46 -20.29 1.62 -1.75
N TYR A 47 -18.97 1.50 -1.66
CA TYR A 47 -18.20 0.56 -2.45
C TYR A 47 -17.36 -0.31 -1.53
N ASP A 48 -17.42 -1.63 -1.74
CA ASP A 48 -16.48 -2.55 -1.11
C ASP A 48 -15.19 -2.57 -1.92
N MET A 49 -14.08 -2.28 -1.26
CA MET A 49 -12.76 -2.29 -1.88
C MET A 49 -11.96 -3.49 -1.46
N ILE A 50 -11.28 -4.08 -2.43
CA ILE A 50 -10.34 -5.16 -2.23
C ILE A 50 -9.00 -4.70 -2.80
N PHE A 51 -7.96 -4.70 -1.98
CA PHE A 51 -6.59 -4.51 -2.42
C PHE A 51 -5.96 -5.87 -2.69
N ILE A 52 -5.45 -6.07 -3.90
CA ILE A 52 -4.84 -7.32 -4.33
C ILE A 52 -3.37 -7.04 -4.65
N PRO A 53 -2.43 -7.34 -3.73
CA PRO A 53 -1.01 -7.16 -4.00
C PRO A 53 -0.57 -8.02 -5.18
N PHE A 54 0.40 -7.54 -5.95
CA PHE A 54 1.05 -8.35 -6.96
C PHE A 54 2.53 -8.02 -7.08
N HIS A 55 3.28 -8.97 -7.61
CA HIS A 55 4.68 -8.80 -7.97
C HIS A 55 4.97 -9.46 -9.33
N PHE A 56 6.06 -9.05 -9.97
CA PHE A 56 6.52 -9.69 -11.20
C PHE A 56 7.46 -10.84 -10.86
N LYS A 57 7.32 -11.96 -11.58
CA LYS A 57 8.21 -13.13 -11.47
C LYS A 57 9.67 -12.79 -11.81
N VAL A 58 9.86 -11.80 -12.68
CA VAL A 58 11.16 -11.25 -13.07
C VAL A 58 11.35 -9.90 -12.40
N ASN A 59 12.59 -9.55 -12.06
CA ASN A 59 12.88 -8.28 -11.43
C ASN A 59 12.67 -7.13 -12.42
N THR A 60 11.50 -6.53 -12.38
CA THR A 60 11.13 -5.37 -13.21
C THR A 60 11.51 -4.08 -12.49
N GLY A 61 12.74 -3.98 -11.97
CA GLY A 61 13.19 -3.09 -10.88
C GLY A 61 12.56 -1.69 -10.73
N ASN A 62 12.65 -1.06 -9.56
CA ASN A 62 12.11 0.28 -9.31
C ASN A 62 10.55 0.30 -9.31
N PRO A 63 9.82 -0.26 -8.32
CA PRO A 63 8.35 -0.25 -8.31
C PRO A 63 7.69 1.12 -8.56
N LYS A 64 8.35 2.22 -8.15
CA LYS A 64 7.88 3.60 -8.37
C LYS A 64 7.85 4.01 -9.85
N ASP A 65 8.66 3.36 -10.67
CA ASP A 65 8.87 3.64 -12.09
C ASP A 65 7.99 2.75 -12.99
N ILE A 66 7.08 1.98 -12.40
CA ILE A 66 6.20 1.08 -13.14
C ILE A 66 5.08 1.88 -13.82
N SER A 67 4.92 1.63 -15.12
CA SER A 67 3.91 2.21 -15.99
C SER A 67 2.91 1.16 -16.45
N LYS A 68 1.76 1.59 -16.97
CA LYS A 68 0.75 0.70 -17.56
C LYS A 68 1.33 -0.15 -18.68
N GLN A 69 2.08 0.44 -19.60
CA GLN A 69 2.73 -0.29 -20.69
C GLN A 69 3.62 -1.43 -20.17
N ARG A 70 4.35 -1.21 -19.08
CA ARG A 70 5.21 -2.23 -18.46
C ARG A 70 4.39 -3.37 -17.86
N ILE A 71 3.28 -3.05 -17.20
CA ILE A 71 2.32 -4.04 -16.68
C ILE A 71 1.77 -4.90 -17.83
N LEU A 72 1.32 -4.27 -18.92
CA LEU A 72 0.77 -4.97 -20.08
C LEU A 72 1.82 -5.89 -20.73
N GLN A 73 3.04 -5.40 -20.95
CA GLN A 73 4.15 -6.19 -21.52
C GLN A 73 4.53 -7.41 -20.67
N ASN A 74 4.26 -7.36 -19.36
CA ASN A 74 4.64 -8.40 -18.41
C ASN A 74 3.43 -9.12 -17.79
N ALA A 75 2.23 -8.98 -18.37
CA ALA A 75 0.99 -9.52 -17.81
C ALA A 75 1.08 -11.01 -17.44
N LYS A 76 1.76 -11.80 -18.27
CA LYS A 76 1.98 -13.24 -18.05
C LYS A 76 2.90 -13.55 -16.86
N ASN A 77 3.78 -12.63 -16.50
CA ASN A 77 4.76 -12.75 -15.42
C ASN A 77 4.26 -12.19 -14.09
N ILE A 78 3.04 -11.63 -14.05
CA ILE A 78 2.45 -11.12 -12.82
C ILE A 78 1.98 -12.30 -11.95
N ILE A 79 2.36 -12.25 -10.68
CA ILE A 79 1.91 -13.15 -9.64
C ILE A 79 1.06 -12.32 -8.68
N PHE A 80 -0.22 -12.63 -8.62
CA PHE A 80 -1.14 -12.04 -7.65
C PHE A 80 -1.06 -12.77 -6.33
N GLU A 81 -1.04 -12.01 -5.24
CA GLU A 81 -1.17 -12.51 -3.89
C GLU A 81 -2.65 -12.61 -3.50
N ARG A 82 -2.91 -13.02 -2.25
CA ARG A 82 -4.27 -13.08 -1.73
C ARG A 82 -4.84 -11.66 -1.62
N GLY A 83 -6.07 -11.48 -2.10
CA GLY A 83 -6.78 -10.22 -1.94
C GLY A 83 -7.06 -9.92 -0.47
N LEU A 84 -7.08 -8.63 -0.13
CA LEU A 84 -7.29 -8.09 1.20
C LEU A 84 -8.49 -7.15 1.18
N GLY A 85 -9.47 -7.39 2.06
CA GLY A 85 -10.66 -6.55 2.12
C GLY A 85 -10.27 -5.23 2.71
N PHE A 86 -10.26 -4.16 1.94
CA PHE A 86 -9.87 -2.83 2.40
C PHE A 86 -11.04 -2.07 3.04
N GLY A 87 -12.26 -2.60 2.96
CA GLY A 87 -13.45 -2.04 3.61
C GLY A 87 -14.32 -1.20 2.68
N THR A 88 -15.34 -0.57 3.28
CA THR A 88 -16.35 0.23 2.57
C THR A 88 -15.99 1.71 2.51
N PHE A 89 -15.81 2.28 1.33
CA PHE A 89 -15.47 3.70 1.17
C PHE A 89 -16.63 4.51 0.60
N ARG A 90 -16.60 5.81 0.87
CA ARG A 90 -17.51 6.82 0.30
C ARG A 90 -16.71 7.73 -0.63
N ASN A 91 -17.42 8.56 -1.38
CA ASN A 91 -16.80 9.67 -2.09
C ASN A 91 -16.13 10.62 -1.08
N GLU A 92 -15.01 11.21 -1.48
CA GLU A 92 -14.07 12.13 -0.82
C GLU A 92 -12.90 11.48 -0.04
N ASP A 93 -12.74 10.16 -0.10
CA ASP A 93 -11.60 9.46 0.52
C ASP A 93 -10.34 9.50 -0.39
N ILE A 94 -9.15 9.20 0.15
CA ILE A 94 -7.89 9.05 -0.64
C ILE A 94 -8.00 8.03 -1.79
N PHE A 95 -9.06 7.21 -1.77
CA PHE A 95 -9.36 6.21 -2.77
C PHE A 95 -10.37 6.66 -3.83
N ASP A 96 -10.86 7.90 -3.78
CA ASP A 96 -11.69 8.48 -4.85
C ASP A 96 -11.01 8.39 -6.22
N ASP A 97 -9.72 8.69 -6.24
CA ASP A 97 -8.91 8.59 -7.45
C ASP A 97 -8.85 7.16 -7.98
N VAL A 98 -8.94 6.14 -7.12
CA VAL A 98 -9.04 4.74 -7.56
C VAL A 98 -10.35 4.51 -8.29
N PHE A 99 -11.46 4.99 -7.75
CA PHE A 99 -12.78 4.86 -8.37
C PHE A 99 -12.80 5.53 -9.75
N LEU A 100 -12.36 6.79 -9.82
CA LEU A 100 -12.38 7.58 -11.06
C LEU A 100 -11.47 7.03 -12.17
N ASN A 101 -10.36 6.39 -11.82
CA ASN A 101 -9.38 5.87 -12.79
C ASN A 101 -9.53 4.36 -13.04
N SER A 102 -10.59 3.75 -12.52
CA SER A 102 -10.82 2.33 -12.72
C SER A 102 -11.40 2.00 -14.09
N GLU A 103 -10.98 0.86 -14.62
CA GLU A 103 -11.49 0.28 -15.85
C GLU A 103 -12.47 -0.85 -15.54
N PRO A 104 -13.54 -1.02 -16.34
CA PRO A 104 -14.41 -2.18 -16.20
C PRO A 104 -13.70 -3.46 -16.65
N CYS A 105 -13.83 -4.51 -15.85
CA CYS A 105 -13.58 -5.91 -16.20
C CYS A 105 -14.87 -6.68 -15.93
N GLU A 106 -15.52 -7.15 -16.99
CA GLU A 106 -16.88 -7.72 -16.93
C GLU A 106 -17.87 -6.73 -16.27
N THR A 107 -18.50 -7.12 -15.14
CA THR A 107 -19.48 -6.31 -14.40
C THR A 107 -18.87 -5.48 -13.26
N LYS A 108 -17.54 -5.50 -13.09
CA LYS A 108 -16.84 -4.91 -11.94
C LYS A 108 -15.70 -4.03 -12.42
N LYS A 109 -15.19 -3.12 -11.57
CA LYS A 109 -14.17 -2.14 -11.98
C LYS A 109 -12.88 -2.30 -11.17
N TYR A 110 -11.74 -2.04 -11.80
CA TYR A 110 -10.42 -2.25 -11.21
C TYR A 110 -9.42 -1.17 -11.64
N CYS A 111 -8.39 -0.94 -10.82
CA CYS A 111 -7.34 0.04 -11.09
C CYS A 111 -5.99 -0.49 -10.59
N PHE A 112 -4.93 -0.30 -11.40
CA PHE A 112 -3.56 -0.59 -10.97
C PHE A 112 -2.99 0.59 -10.17
N ALA A 113 -2.39 0.28 -9.02
CA ALA A 113 -1.80 1.28 -8.16
C ALA A 113 -0.47 0.81 -7.57
N TYR A 114 0.43 1.77 -7.37
CA TYR A 114 1.57 1.62 -6.49
C TYR A 114 1.21 2.24 -5.13
N VAL A 115 1.45 1.48 -4.06
CA VAL A 115 1.05 1.83 -2.71
C VAL A 115 2.27 1.83 -1.79
N ASP A 116 2.39 2.88 -1.01
CA ASP A 116 3.40 3.07 0.02
C ASP A 116 2.71 3.04 1.40
N PHE A 117 3.06 2.07 2.25
CA PHE A 117 2.46 1.91 3.59
C PHE A 117 3.42 2.37 4.70
N VAL A 118 2.88 2.87 5.82
CA VAL A 118 3.66 3.03 7.07
C VAL A 118 3.99 1.65 7.63
N GLU A 119 5.21 1.46 8.13
CA GLU A 119 5.54 0.32 8.97
C GLU A 119 4.58 0.26 10.17
N ASN A 120 3.75 -0.79 10.22
CA ASN A 120 3.02 -1.12 11.43
C ASN A 120 3.78 -2.29 12.07
N ASN A 121 4.32 -2.10 13.28
CA ASN A 121 5.06 -3.12 14.02
C ASN A 121 4.20 -4.38 14.18
N GLN A 122 4.35 -5.32 13.26
CA GLN A 122 3.96 -6.72 13.35
C GLN A 122 2.65 -7.04 14.12
N LYS A 123 1.54 -6.38 13.80
CA LYS A 123 0.28 -7.15 13.64
C LYS A 123 0.38 -7.84 12.28
N GLU A 124 1.29 -8.82 12.19
CA GLU A 124 1.62 -9.59 10.99
C GLU A 124 0.34 -9.94 10.22
N ILE A 125 0.39 -9.78 8.90
CA ILE A 125 -0.63 -10.29 7.95
C ILE A 125 -0.98 -11.78 8.22
N LYS A 126 -0.10 -12.51 8.92
CA LYS A 126 -0.29 -13.89 9.41
C LYS A 126 -1.35 -14.06 10.51
N LYS A 127 -1.75 -13.01 11.24
CA LYS A 127 -2.81 -13.06 12.28
C LYS A 127 -4.16 -12.55 11.76
N TRP A 128 -4.34 -12.48 10.46
CA TRP A 128 -5.60 -12.03 9.89
C TRP A 128 -6.60 -13.17 9.96
N ASN A 129 -7.73 -12.90 10.61
CA ASN A 129 -8.80 -13.87 10.77
C ASN A 129 -9.69 -13.75 9.54
N TYR A 130 -9.50 -14.68 8.60
CA TYR A 130 -10.29 -14.75 7.38
C TYR A 130 -11.58 -15.53 7.66
N ASP A 131 -12.69 -15.03 7.15
CA ASP A 131 -13.90 -15.82 7.04
C ASP A 131 -13.77 -16.84 5.91
N LYS A 132 -14.56 -17.92 5.99
CA LYS A 132 -14.56 -18.99 4.98
C LYS A 132 -15.24 -18.61 3.66
N LYS A 133 -15.71 -17.36 3.52
CA LYS A 133 -16.34 -16.87 2.30
C LYS A 133 -15.25 -16.48 1.30
N GLU A 134 -15.00 -17.40 0.36
CA GLU A 134 -14.10 -17.22 -0.78
C GLU A 134 -14.85 -16.53 -1.93
N LEU A 135 -14.25 -15.49 -2.49
CA LEU A 135 -14.66 -14.87 -3.74
C LEU A 135 -13.56 -15.11 -4.78
N SER A 136 -13.94 -15.55 -5.97
CA SER A 136 -13.04 -15.56 -7.12
C SER A 136 -13.19 -14.26 -7.89
N ILE A 137 -12.08 -13.52 -8.01
CA ILE A 137 -11.99 -12.23 -8.70
C ILE A 137 -11.28 -12.46 -10.02
N ARG A 138 -11.88 -11.99 -11.12
CA ARG A 138 -11.24 -11.96 -12.43
C ARG A 138 -10.63 -10.58 -12.63
N ILE A 139 -9.32 -10.55 -12.86
CA ILE A 139 -8.58 -9.33 -13.18
C ILE A 139 -8.20 -9.43 -14.66
N CYS A 140 -8.70 -8.48 -15.45
CA CYS A 140 -8.36 -8.33 -16.84
C CYS A 140 -7.03 -7.57 -16.94
N ILE A 141 -6.08 -8.07 -17.74
CA ILE A 141 -4.85 -7.36 -18.09
C ILE A 141 -4.70 -7.49 -19.60
N ASP A 142 -5.07 -6.44 -20.33
CA ASP A 142 -5.27 -6.52 -21.78
C ASP A 142 -6.26 -7.67 -22.13
N LYS A 143 -5.80 -8.65 -22.92
CA LYS A 143 -6.59 -9.81 -23.33
C LYS A 143 -6.48 -10.99 -22.36
N ASP A 144 -5.58 -10.92 -21.39
CA ASP A 144 -5.36 -11.99 -20.42
C ASP A 144 -6.29 -11.81 -19.21
N ILE A 145 -6.93 -12.89 -18.78
CA ILE A 145 -7.72 -12.93 -17.54
C ILE A 145 -6.95 -13.72 -16.48
N LYS A 146 -6.74 -13.11 -15.32
CA LYS A 146 -6.14 -13.74 -14.15
C LYS A 146 -7.21 -13.92 -13.08
N ILE A 147 -7.34 -15.14 -12.55
CA ILE A 147 -8.28 -15.44 -11.46
C ILE A 147 -7.51 -15.37 -10.15
N VAL A 148 -7.96 -14.49 -9.25
CA VAL A 148 -7.41 -14.31 -7.92
C VAL A 148 -8.44 -14.69 -6.87
N LYS A 149 -8.00 -15.38 -5.83
CA LYS A 149 -8.84 -15.72 -4.69
C LYS A 149 -8.79 -14.63 -3.64
N TYR A 150 -9.97 -14.15 -3.26
CA TYR A 150 -10.19 -13.25 -2.14
C TYR A 150 -10.91 -14.00 -1.03
N TYR A 151 -10.51 -13.76 0.20
CA TYR A 151 -11.22 -14.23 1.39
C TYR A 151 -11.63 -13.03 2.20
N HIS A 152 -12.91 -12.94 2.54
CA HIS A 152 -13.37 -11.89 3.44
C HIS A 152 -12.57 -11.93 4.74
N THR A 153 -12.11 -10.78 5.19
CA THR A 153 -11.47 -10.61 6.50
C THR A 153 -12.52 -10.16 7.49
N LYS A 154 -12.48 -10.68 8.73
CA LYS A 154 -13.42 -10.23 9.79
C LYS A 154 -13.30 -8.74 10.10
N ASN A 155 -12.10 -8.18 9.91
CA ASN A 155 -11.81 -6.75 10.00
C ASN A 155 -11.29 -6.26 8.66
N ALA A 156 -11.59 -5.02 8.29
CA ALA A 156 -11.04 -4.42 7.07
C ALA A 156 -9.53 -4.17 7.23
N ALA A 157 -8.77 -4.45 6.18
CA ALA A 157 -7.34 -4.19 6.07
C ALA A 157 -7.01 -2.71 6.25
N ARG A 158 -7.88 -1.77 5.85
CA ARG A 158 -7.66 -0.32 6.06
C ARG A 158 -7.48 0.08 7.51
N ASP A 159 -8.09 -0.65 8.44
CA ASP A 159 -8.00 -0.35 9.88
C ASP A 159 -6.63 -0.80 10.44
N LEU A 160 -5.90 -1.60 9.67
CA LEU A 160 -4.63 -2.22 10.05
C LEU A 160 -3.45 -1.68 9.22
N ILE A 161 -3.72 -1.23 8.00
CA ILE A 161 -2.74 -0.76 7.03
C ILE A 161 -2.96 0.73 6.78
N LYS A 162 -1.98 1.54 7.17
CA LYS A 162 -1.97 2.98 6.88
C LYS A 162 -1.26 3.24 5.55
N ILE A 163 -1.99 3.81 4.59
CA ILE A 163 -1.42 4.27 3.31
C ILE A 163 -0.82 5.67 3.51
N ASN A 164 0.46 5.79 3.22
CA ASN A 164 1.17 7.08 3.19
C ASN A 164 1.00 7.78 1.86
N ALA A 165 1.14 7.02 0.77
CA ALA A 165 1.05 7.54 -0.58
C ALA A 165 0.43 6.49 -1.51
N LEU A 166 -0.39 6.98 -2.43
CA LEU A 166 -1.02 6.20 -3.47
C LEU A 166 -0.70 6.84 -4.82
N LYS A 167 -0.13 6.06 -5.74
CA LYS A 167 0.11 6.48 -7.12
C LYS A 167 -0.71 5.59 -8.06
N ILE A 168 -1.65 6.19 -8.76
CA ILE A 168 -2.47 5.51 -9.76
C ILE A 168 -1.70 5.39 -11.08
N ILE A 169 -1.68 4.18 -11.64
CA ILE A 169 -1.02 3.89 -12.91
C ILE A 169 -2.11 3.90 -14.00
N LYS A 170 -2.15 4.98 -14.78
CA LYS A 170 -3.14 5.22 -15.83
C LYS A 170 -2.75 4.60 -17.18
#